data_AF-A0A7X9GBD0-F1
#
_entry.id   AF-A0A7X9GBD0-F1
#
_cell.length_a   1.000
_cell.length_b   1.000
_cell.length_c   1.000
_cell.angle_alpha   90.00
_cell.angle_beta   90.00
_cell.angle_gamma   90.00
#
_symmetry.space_group_name_H-M   'P 1'
#
loop_
_entity.id
_entity.type
_entity.pdbx_description
1 polymer ?
#
loop_
_entity_poly.entity_id
_entity_poly.type
_entity_poly.pdbx_seq_one_letter_code
_entity_poly.pdbx_strand_id
1 'polypeptide(L)'
;MKFGVREICDVVLRAKGTVKVGEATFSNDEPVIYFDSAKTSTVEGSATTVYATGGRGNNKLLAWEGEKAVTFTMEDALLSPLGFSILSGAGLVDATQVNGGMKVHTTLTTVVDVTNVSSSGIVVDLATLTGKTIAEEKAYAFIMKDGQIVERLEPATPSSGSVTFTRKRKAAGQLTGPQTVMVDFYVSVSTGAVEMTIEPDKFGGFYYLEASTLFRRQDNGQDMA
;
A
#
# COMPACT_ATOMS: atom_id res chain seq x y z
N MET A 1 28.52 -35.88 1.92
CA MET A 1 27.56 -35.35 0.93
C MET A 1 27.49 -33.84 1.11
N LYS A 2 27.63 -33.08 0.03
CA LYS A 2 27.47 -31.62 0.03
C LYS A 2 26.16 -31.28 -0.67
N PHE A 3 25.39 -30.38 -0.08
CA PHE A 3 24.09 -29.95 -0.58
C PHE A 3 24.03 -28.42 -0.57
N GLY A 4 23.41 -27.85 -1.60
CA GLY A 4 23.09 -26.44 -1.68
C GLY A 4 21.62 -26.22 -1.36
N VAL A 5 21.31 -25.14 -0.65
CA VAL A 5 19.94 -24.63 -0.56
C VAL A 5 19.58 -24.06 -1.93
N ARG A 6 18.52 -24.59 -2.55
CA ARG A 6 18.07 -24.14 -3.87
C ARG A 6 17.08 -23.01 -3.76
N GLU A 7 15.98 -23.24 -3.05
CA GLU A 7 14.88 -22.31 -2.89
C GLU A 7 14.05 -22.68 -1.66
N ILE A 8 13.29 -21.69 -1.16
CA ILE A 8 12.22 -21.91 -0.19
C ILE A 8 10.88 -21.89 -0.94
N CYS A 9 10.00 -22.82 -0.62
CA CYS A 9 8.67 -22.95 -1.19
C CYS A 9 7.63 -23.17 -0.08
N ASP A 10 6.36 -22.95 -0.39
CA ASP A 10 5.23 -23.14 0.54
C ASP A 10 5.41 -22.38 1.87
N VAL A 11 5.64 -21.06 1.79
CA VAL A 11 5.84 -20.23 2.98
C VAL A 11 4.49 -19.81 3.54
N VAL A 12 4.26 -20.05 4.83
CA VAL A 12 3.06 -19.63 5.55
C VAL A 12 3.42 -18.98 6.88
N LEU A 13 2.74 -17.87 7.20
CA LEU A 13 2.74 -17.32 8.55
C LEU A 13 1.57 -17.90 9.33
N ARG A 14 1.85 -18.42 10.53
CA ARG A 14 0.85 -18.90 11.49
C ARG A 14 0.78 -17.99 12.70
N ALA A 15 -0.41 -17.90 13.26
CA ALA A 15 -0.65 -17.14 14.48
C ALA A 15 -0.04 -17.86 15.70
N LYS A 16 0.80 -17.17 16.49
CA LYS A 16 1.39 -17.72 17.73
C LYS A 16 0.41 -17.73 18.92
N GLY A 17 -0.74 -17.11 18.76
CA GLY A 17 -1.82 -16.96 19.75
C GLY A 17 -3.03 -16.34 19.05
N THR A 18 -4.06 -15.95 19.79
CA THR A 18 -5.19 -15.25 19.17
C THR A 18 -4.75 -13.88 18.67
N VAL A 19 -4.72 -13.70 17.35
CA VAL A 19 -4.30 -12.45 16.69
C VAL A 19 -5.42 -11.95 15.79
N LYS A 20 -5.63 -10.64 15.80
CA LYS A 20 -6.56 -9.98 14.89
C LYS A 20 -5.76 -9.30 13.78
N VAL A 21 -6.01 -9.68 12.54
CA VAL A 21 -5.38 -9.06 11.36
C VAL A 21 -6.49 -8.50 10.48
N GLY A 22 -6.55 -7.17 10.40
CA GLY A 22 -7.71 -6.50 9.83
C GLY A 22 -9.00 -6.88 10.56
N GLU A 23 -9.93 -7.49 9.84
CA GLU A 23 -11.23 -7.92 10.37
C GLU A 23 -11.25 -9.37 10.88
N ALA A 24 -10.34 -10.22 10.38
CA ALA A 24 -10.29 -11.63 10.72
C ALA A 24 -9.57 -11.86 12.06
N THR A 25 -10.15 -12.72 12.90
CA THR A 25 -9.52 -13.19 14.14
C THR A 25 -9.01 -14.60 13.90
N PHE A 26 -7.69 -14.77 14.02
CA PHE A 26 -7.02 -16.05 13.86
C PHE A 26 -6.77 -16.66 15.23
N SER A 27 -7.07 -17.94 15.36
CA SER A 27 -6.77 -18.75 16.54
C SER A 27 -5.29 -19.15 16.57
N ASN A 28 -4.83 -19.64 17.72
CA ASN A 28 -3.48 -20.19 17.83
C ASN A 28 -3.24 -21.29 16.77
N ASP A 29 -2.10 -21.24 16.11
CA ASP A 29 -1.63 -22.15 15.05
C ASP A 29 -2.41 -22.09 13.73
N GLU A 30 -3.35 -21.13 13.61
CA GLU A 30 -4.10 -20.92 12.37
C GLU A 30 -3.21 -20.24 11.29
N PRO A 31 -3.24 -20.72 10.03
CA PRO A 31 -2.53 -20.08 8.93
C PRO A 31 -3.15 -18.70 8.63
N VAL A 32 -2.30 -17.67 8.64
CA VAL A 32 -2.70 -16.27 8.48
C VAL A 32 -2.52 -15.81 7.03
N ILE A 33 -1.37 -16.11 6.42
CA ILE A 33 -1.10 -15.77 5.03
C ILE A 33 -0.15 -16.78 4.40
N TYR A 34 -0.43 -17.13 3.15
CA TYR A 34 0.44 -17.93 2.29
C TYR A 34 1.18 -17.01 1.32
N PHE A 35 2.46 -17.27 1.10
CA PHE A 35 3.23 -16.64 0.04
C PHE A 35 3.45 -17.65 -1.08
N ASP A 36 2.81 -17.40 -2.22
CA ASP A 36 2.89 -18.23 -3.43
C ASP A 36 3.97 -17.72 -4.41
N SER A 37 4.30 -16.43 -4.35
CA SER A 37 5.23 -15.77 -5.29
C SER A 37 6.54 -15.30 -4.66
N ALA A 38 6.97 -15.91 -3.56
CA ALA A 38 8.24 -15.62 -2.91
C ALA A 38 9.42 -15.87 -3.87
N LYS A 39 10.20 -14.82 -4.16
CA LYS A 39 11.25 -14.81 -5.19
C LYS A 39 12.65 -15.11 -4.67
N THR A 40 12.96 -14.64 -3.48
CA THR A 40 14.30 -14.79 -2.88
C THR A 40 14.16 -14.95 -1.38
N SER A 41 14.96 -15.85 -0.80
CA SER A 41 15.10 -15.97 0.64
C SER A 41 16.56 -16.08 1.05
N THR A 42 17.05 -15.18 1.90
CA THR A 42 18.40 -15.29 2.47
C THR A 42 18.32 -15.52 3.96
N VAL A 43 19.07 -16.51 4.45
CA VAL A 43 19.29 -16.77 5.88
C VAL A 43 20.69 -16.28 6.21
N GLU A 44 20.79 -15.21 6.98
CA GLU A 44 22.06 -14.65 7.43
C GLU A 44 22.22 -14.87 8.93
N GLY A 45 23.22 -15.65 9.32
CA GLY A 45 23.61 -15.83 10.72
C GLY A 45 24.67 -14.81 11.10
N SER A 46 24.33 -13.90 12.01
CA SER A 46 25.31 -13.02 12.66
C SER A 46 25.59 -13.56 14.06
N ALA A 47 26.86 -13.84 14.32
CA ALA A 47 27.35 -14.22 15.64
C ALA A 47 28.39 -13.20 16.08
N THR A 48 28.20 -12.64 17.28
CA THR A 48 29.20 -11.74 17.86
C THR A 48 30.26 -12.58 18.58
N THR A 49 31.53 -12.37 18.24
CA THR A 49 32.64 -13.01 18.96
C THR A 49 33.42 -11.98 19.75
N VAL A 50 33.44 -12.10 21.07
CA VAL A 50 34.26 -11.26 21.95
C VAL A 50 35.54 -12.01 22.26
N TYR A 51 36.69 -11.35 22.13
CA TYR A 51 37.99 -11.94 22.42
C TYR A 51 38.54 -11.45 23.76
N ALA A 52 39.10 -12.35 24.58
CA ALA A 52 40.09 -11.97 25.58
C ALA A 52 41.42 -11.76 24.87
N THR A 53 41.95 -10.54 24.90
CA THR A 53 43.26 -10.21 24.35
C THR A 53 44.24 -9.87 25.47
N GLY A 54 45.48 -10.36 25.41
CA GLY A 54 46.47 -10.10 26.45
C GLY A 54 47.89 -10.56 26.08
N GLY A 55 48.89 -9.94 26.72
CA GLY A 55 50.32 -10.22 26.50
C GLY A 55 51.02 -9.22 25.55
N ARG A 56 52.35 -9.38 25.37
CA ARG A 56 53.12 -8.59 24.39
C ARG A 56 52.66 -8.92 22.98
N GLY A 57 52.24 -7.92 22.23
CA GLY A 57 51.65 -8.09 20.89
C GLY A 57 50.13 -8.23 20.89
N ASN A 58 49.46 -8.17 22.05
CA ASN A 58 48.01 -8.20 22.19
C ASN A 58 47.34 -9.39 21.46
N ASN A 59 47.90 -10.59 21.64
CA ASN A 59 47.37 -11.78 20.99
C ASN A 59 45.99 -12.15 21.56
N LYS A 60 45.14 -12.73 20.69
CA LYS A 60 43.83 -13.29 21.04
C LYS A 60 44.05 -14.60 21.80
N LEU A 61 43.67 -14.64 23.08
CA LEU A 61 43.90 -15.78 23.98
C LEU A 61 42.68 -16.68 24.11
N LEU A 62 41.48 -16.09 24.10
CA LEU A 62 40.21 -16.80 24.25
C LEU A 62 39.13 -16.07 23.44
N ALA A 63 38.17 -16.80 22.90
CA ALA A 63 37.01 -16.23 22.22
C ALA A 63 35.73 -16.76 22.89
N TRP A 64 34.78 -15.88 23.14
CA TRP A 64 33.41 -16.22 23.47
C TRP A 64 32.53 -15.89 22.28
N GLU A 65 31.77 -16.87 21.79
CA GLU A 65 30.68 -16.61 20.85
C GLU A 65 29.43 -16.24 21.66
N GLY A 66 28.93 -15.01 21.48
CA GLY A 66 27.69 -14.49 22.06
C GLY A 66 26.50 -14.66 21.11
N GLU A 67 25.41 -13.92 21.39
CA GLU A 67 24.11 -13.92 20.70
C GLU A 67 24.20 -14.31 19.22
N LYS A 68 23.52 -15.41 18.87
CA LYS A 68 23.32 -15.85 17.49
C LYS A 68 22.00 -15.26 17.02
N ALA A 69 22.08 -14.20 16.23
CA ALA A 69 20.93 -13.67 15.51
C ALA A 69 20.90 -14.30 14.12
N VAL A 70 19.76 -14.89 13.77
CA VAL A 70 19.52 -15.38 12.41
C VAL A 70 18.48 -14.46 11.80
N THR A 71 18.90 -13.70 10.79
CA THR A 71 18.00 -12.84 10.01
C THR A 71 17.56 -13.63 8.78
N PHE A 72 16.26 -13.85 8.65
CA PHE A 72 15.66 -14.39 7.44
C PHE A 72 15.02 -13.25 6.67
N THR A 73 15.49 -12.99 5.45
CA THR A 73 14.84 -12.03 4.55
C THR A 73 14.15 -12.79 3.43
N MET A 74 12.91 -12.41 3.12
CA MET A 74 12.16 -12.94 1.99
C MET A 74 11.51 -11.79 1.22
N GLU A 75 11.47 -11.92 -0.11
CA GLU A 75 10.82 -10.96 -0.99
C GLU A 75 9.68 -11.66 -1.73
N ASP A 76 8.48 -11.09 -1.64
CA ASP A 76 7.29 -11.55 -2.35
C ASP A 76 6.95 -10.59 -3.49
N ALA A 77 6.50 -11.14 -4.63
CA ALA A 77 6.28 -10.38 -5.86
C ALA A 77 4.93 -9.65 -5.90
N LEU A 78 3.91 -10.22 -5.26
CA LEU A 78 2.54 -9.74 -5.32
C LEU A 78 2.00 -9.60 -3.91
N LEU A 79 1.68 -8.37 -3.50
CA LEU A 79 1.24 -8.10 -2.15
C LEU A 79 -0.29 -7.98 -2.08
N SER A 80 -0.92 -8.78 -1.21
CA SER A 80 -2.32 -8.59 -0.86
C SER A 80 -2.49 -7.46 0.17
N PRO A 81 -3.64 -6.76 0.22
CA PRO A 81 -3.90 -5.74 1.24
C PRO A 81 -3.72 -6.26 2.67
N LEU A 82 -4.10 -7.53 2.91
CA LEU A 82 -3.89 -8.21 4.18
C LEU A 82 -2.40 -8.46 4.46
N GLY A 83 -1.63 -8.94 3.48
CA GLY A 83 -0.17 -9.06 3.59
C GLY A 83 0.51 -7.72 3.88
N PHE A 84 0.08 -6.65 3.20
CA PHE A 84 0.59 -5.32 3.46
C PHE A 84 0.26 -4.83 4.88
N SER A 85 -0.93 -5.18 5.42
CA SER A 85 -1.29 -4.80 6.79
C SER A 85 -0.44 -5.50 7.85
N ILE A 86 -0.10 -6.77 7.61
CA ILE A 86 0.79 -7.53 8.48
C ILE A 86 2.19 -6.91 8.46
N LEU A 87 2.70 -6.57 7.28
CA LEU A 87 4.04 -5.98 7.11
C LEU A 87 4.15 -4.56 7.67
N SER A 88 3.11 -3.74 7.47
CA SER A 88 3.07 -2.35 7.95
C SER A 88 2.64 -2.22 9.40
N GLY A 89 2.10 -3.29 10.01
CA GLY A 89 1.46 -3.24 11.32
C GLY A 89 0.19 -2.40 11.35
N ALA A 90 -0.35 -2.00 10.18
CA ALA A 90 -1.47 -1.09 10.09
C ALA A 90 -2.82 -1.81 10.30
N GLY A 91 -3.79 -1.08 10.85
CA GLY A 91 -5.18 -1.53 10.85
C GLY A 91 -5.77 -1.48 9.44
N LEU A 92 -6.54 -2.50 9.06
CA LEU A 92 -7.37 -2.47 7.86
C LEU A 92 -8.82 -2.17 8.24
N VAL A 93 -9.44 -1.29 7.46
CA VAL A 93 -10.88 -1.00 7.52
C VAL A 93 -11.47 -1.24 6.14
N ASP A 94 -12.50 -2.08 6.06
CA ASP A 94 -13.24 -2.28 4.83
C ASP A 94 -14.28 -1.15 4.62
N ALA A 95 -14.50 -0.76 3.37
CA ALA A 95 -15.52 0.20 2.98
C ALA A 95 -16.93 -0.13 3.49
N THR A 96 -17.25 -1.40 3.71
CA THR A 96 -18.54 -1.84 4.28
C THR A 96 -18.78 -1.36 5.70
N GLN A 97 -17.73 -1.06 6.47
CA GLN A 97 -17.81 -0.58 7.85
C GLN A 97 -17.86 0.96 7.94
N VAL A 98 -17.66 1.66 6.83
CA VAL A 98 -17.63 3.12 6.78
C VAL A 98 -19.02 3.65 6.43
N ASN A 99 -19.68 4.28 7.40
CA ASN A 99 -20.97 4.93 7.15
C ASN A 99 -20.78 6.09 6.15
N GLY A 100 -21.50 6.06 5.03
CA GLY A 100 -21.33 6.99 3.92
C GLY A 100 -20.29 6.57 2.87
N GLY A 101 -19.73 5.36 2.99
CA GLY A 101 -18.74 4.78 2.07
C GLY A 101 -17.35 5.38 2.22
N MET A 102 -16.35 4.60 1.80
CA MET A 102 -14.95 5.01 1.78
C MET A 102 -14.70 6.01 0.66
N LYS A 103 -13.95 7.06 0.97
CA LYS A 103 -13.65 8.15 0.03
C LYS A 103 -12.41 7.81 -0.77
N VAL A 104 -12.58 7.53 -2.06
CA VAL A 104 -11.47 7.20 -2.96
C VAL A 104 -11.20 8.40 -3.87
N HIS A 105 -9.95 8.86 -3.88
CA HIS A 105 -9.50 9.93 -4.76
C HIS A 105 -9.66 9.52 -6.23
N THR A 106 -10.17 10.41 -7.07
CA THR A 106 -10.36 10.19 -8.49
C THR A 106 -10.14 11.49 -9.25
N THR A 107 -9.54 11.37 -10.43
CA THR A 107 -9.40 12.49 -11.38
C THR A 107 -10.20 12.19 -12.65
N LEU A 108 -10.80 13.23 -13.21
CA LEU A 108 -11.56 13.18 -14.46
C LEU A 108 -11.18 14.36 -15.33
N THR A 109 -10.82 14.11 -16.59
CA THR A 109 -10.63 15.16 -17.59
C THR A 109 -11.75 15.09 -18.60
N THR A 110 -12.49 16.17 -18.78
CA THR A 110 -13.65 16.25 -19.67
C THR A 110 -13.71 17.59 -20.39
N VAL A 111 -14.47 17.66 -21.49
CA VAL A 111 -14.74 18.91 -22.20
C VAL A 111 -16.10 19.43 -21.76
N VAL A 112 -16.16 20.69 -21.34
CA VAL A 112 -17.38 21.35 -20.89
C VAL A 112 -17.61 22.58 -21.75
N ASP A 113 -18.81 22.70 -22.32
CA ASP A 113 -19.22 23.90 -23.04
C ASP A 113 -19.62 25.00 -22.06
N VAL A 114 -18.78 26.03 -21.98
CA VAL A 114 -18.96 27.15 -21.07
C VAL A 114 -19.79 28.23 -21.78
N THR A 115 -21.01 28.48 -21.30
CA THR A 115 -21.86 29.57 -21.80
C THR A 115 -21.69 30.80 -20.91
N ASN A 116 -20.90 31.77 -21.35
CA ASN A 116 -20.73 33.10 -20.74
C ASN A 116 -20.58 33.11 -19.21
N VAL A 117 -19.46 32.59 -18.69
CA VAL A 117 -19.19 32.62 -17.25
C VAL A 117 -18.49 33.92 -16.86
N SER A 118 -19.29 34.95 -16.56
CA SER A 118 -18.88 36.09 -15.71
C SER A 118 -19.35 35.93 -14.26
N SER A 119 -20.32 35.04 -13.99
CA SER A 119 -20.88 34.78 -12.65
C SER A 119 -21.61 33.43 -12.45
N SER A 120 -21.94 32.69 -13.52
CA SER A 120 -22.78 31.46 -13.44
C SER A 120 -22.04 30.14 -13.11
N GLY A 121 -20.72 30.18 -12.93
CA GLY A 121 -19.91 28.99 -12.62
C GLY A 121 -19.76 28.00 -13.77
N ILE A 122 -18.75 27.13 -13.70
CA ILE A 122 -18.50 26.02 -14.61
C ILE A 122 -19.08 24.77 -13.96
N VAL A 123 -20.16 24.24 -14.52
CA VAL A 123 -20.85 23.06 -13.99
C VAL A 123 -20.26 21.79 -14.61
N VAL A 124 -19.91 20.82 -13.77
CA VAL A 124 -19.44 19.49 -14.20
C VAL A 124 -20.30 18.43 -13.52
N ASP A 125 -20.99 17.60 -14.31
CA ASP A 125 -21.76 16.46 -13.81
C ASP A 125 -20.85 15.24 -13.64
N LEU A 126 -20.26 15.11 -12.45
CA LEU A 126 -19.31 14.04 -12.13
C LEU A 126 -19.99 12.67 -12.06
N ALA A 127 -21.21 12.61 -11.51
CA ALA A 127 -21.93 11.36 -11.33
C ALA A 127 -22.29 10.71 -12.67
N THR A 128 -22.81 11.49 -13.61
CA THR A 128 -23.15 10.96 -14.95
C THR A 128 -21.89 10.58 -15.74
N LEU A 129 -20.82 11.38 -15.64
CA LEU A 129 -19.58 11.13 -16.38
C LEU A 129 -18.78 9.93 -15.85
N THR A 130 -18.86 9.65 -14.56
CA THR A 130 -18.13 8.52 -13.95
C THR A 130 -18.98 7.30 -13.65
N GLY A 131 -20.31 7.43 -13.60
CA GLY A 131 -21.23 6.39 -13.15
C GLY A 131 -21.07 6.03 -11.67
N LYS A 132 -20.41 6.88 -10.87
CA LYS A 132 -20.08 6.61 -9.47
C LYS A 132 -20.79 7.58 -8.52
N THR A 133 -21.01 7.13 -7.29
CA THR A 133 -21.48 7.99 -6.20
C THR A 133 -20.36 8.95 -5.81
N ILE A 134 -20.63 10.25 -5.88
CA ILE A 134 -19.65 11.31 -5.58
C ILE A 134 -19.69 11.62 -4.08
N ALA A 135 -18.53 11.72 -3.44
CA ALA A 135 -18.45 12.13 -2.04
C ALA A 135 -18.59 13.65 -1.92
N GLU A 136 -19.24 14.12 -0.85
CA GLU A 136 -19.46 15.54 -0.55
C GLU A 136 -18.19 16.20 0.04
N GLU A 137 -17.05 16.01 -0.62
CA GLU A 137 -15.76 16.61 -0.25
C GLU A 137 -15.38 17.75 -1.18
N LYS A 138 -14.46 18.60 -0.74
CA LYS A 138 -13.93 19.67 -1.60
C LYS A 138 -13.30 19.07 -2.86
N ALA A 139 -13.83 19.45 -4.01
CA ALA A 139 -13.27 19.16 -5.32
C ALA A 139 -12.44 20.35 -5.81
N TYR A 140 -11.43 20.04 -6.62
CA TYR A 140 -10.55 21.01 -7.25
C TYR A 140 -10.65 20.86 -8.77
N ALA A 141 -10.63 21.98 -9.49
CA ALA A 141 -10.69 21.94 -10.94
C ALA A 141 -9.69 22.87 -11.61
N PHE A 142 -9.24 22.42 -12.79
CA PHE A 142 -8.19 23.03 -13.59
C PHE A 142 -8.63 23.12 -15.04
N ILE A 143 -8.47 24.29 -15.65
CA ILE A 143 -8.66 24.45 -17.09
C ILE A 143 -7.35 24.07 -17.78
N MET A 144 -7.45 23.14 -18.73
CA MET A 144 -6.35 22.58 -19.48
C MET A 144 -6.34 23.11 -20.92
N LYS A 145 -5.16 23.42 -21.44
CA LYS A 145 -4.93 23.66 -22.86
C LYS A 145 -3.65 22.95 -23.28
N ASP A 146 -3.70 22.16 -24.34
CA ASP A 146 -2.54 21.42 -24.88
C ASP A 146 -1.83 20.57 -23.80
N GLY A 147 -2.59 19.99 -22.86
CA GLY A 147 -2.06 19.17 -21.77
C GLY A 147 -1.45 19.94 -20.59
N GLN A 148 -1.52 21.26 -20.58
CA GLN A 148 -1.01 22.11 -19.49
C GLN A 148 -2.14 22.77 -18.70
N ILE A 149 -1.95 22.93 -17.39
CA ILE A 149 -2.85 23.70 -16.52
C ILE A 149 -2.69 25.18 -16.83
N VAL A 150 -3.70 25.79 -17.44
CA VAL A 150 -3.72 27.23 -17.76
C VAL A 150 -4.34 28.03 -16.63
N GLU A 151 -5.37 27.51 -15.98
CA GLU A 151 -6.08 28.20 -14.90
C GLU A 151 -6.50 27.24 -13.80
N ARG A 152 -6.42 27.70 -12.54
CA ARG A 152 -6.93 26.99 -11.37
C ARG A 152 -8.23 27.63 -10.90
N LEU A 153 -9.30 26.85 -10.84
CA LEU A 153 -10.61 27.30 -10.35
C LEU A 153 -10.63 27.33 -8.81
N GLU A 154 -11.61 28.01 -8.25
CA GLU A 154 -11.86 27.97 -6.81
C GLU A 154 -12.45 26.61 -6.42
N PRO A 155 -12.03 26.03 -5.28
CA PRO A 155 -12.54 24.74 -4.84
C PRO A 155 -14.03 24.84 -4.52
N ALA A 156 -14.77 23.80 -4.86
CA ALA A 156 -16.21 23.71 -4.64
C ALA A 156 -16.56 22.30 -4.14
N THR A 157 -17.61 22.19 -3.32
CA THR A 157 -18.12 20.90 -2.87
C THR A 157 -19.20 20.41 -3.84
N PRO A 158 -19.12 19.17 -4.36
CA PRO A 158 -20.18 18.59 -5.16
C PRO A 158 -21.50 18.53 -4.38
N SER A 159 -22.61 18.74 -5.08
CA SER A 159 -23.95 18.58 -4.56
C SER A 159 -24.77 17.77 -5.57
N SER A 160 -25.46 16.72 -5.12
CA SER A 160 -26.27 15.86 -5.99
C SER A 160 -25.51 15.31 -7.22
N GLY A 161 -24.23 14.97 -7.06
CA GLY A 161 -23.41 14.37 -8.12
C GLY A 161 -22.80 15.34 -9.14
N SER A 162 -23.11 16.64 -9.05
CA SER A 162 -22.50 17.68 -9.88
C SER A 162 -21.76 18.70 -9.03
N VAL A 163 -20.82 19.42 -9.63
CA VAL A 163 -20.05 20.48 -8.97
C VAL A 163 -20.01 21.72 -9.84
N THR A 164 -20.18 22.88 -9.21
CA THR A 164 -20.14 24.19 -9.87
C THR A 164 -18.92 24.95 -9.41
N PHE A 165 -17.93 25.08 -10.29
CA PHE A 165 -16.68 25.78 -10.00
C PHE A 165 -16.75 27.26 -10.37
N THR A 166 -16.20 28.12 -9.53
CA THR A 166 -16.06 29.55 -9.82
C THR A 166 -14.64 29.86 -10.28
N ARG A 167 -14.49 30.78 -11.23
CA ARG A 167 -13.19 31.34 -11.59
C ARG A 167 -12.80 32.39 -10.56
N LYS A 168 -11.50 32.51 -10.29
CA LYS A 168 -10.98 33.55 -9.42
C LYS A 168 -11.28 34.93 -9.98
N ARG A 169 -11.54 35.90 -9.11
CA ARG A 169 -11.91 37.29 -9.48
C ARG A 169 -10.88 38.05 -10.34
N LYS A 170 -9.67 37.52 -10.53
CA LYS A 170 -8.60 38.05 -11.41
C LYS A 170 -8.37 37.23 -12.70
N ALA A 171 -9.25 36.28 -13.01
CA ALA A 171 -9.11 35.45 -14.21
C ALA A 171 -9.28 36.29 -15.49
N ALA A 172 -8.46 36.01 -16.49
CA ALA A 172 -8.40 36.79 -17.72
C ALA A 172 -9.61 36.48 -18.64
N GLY A 173 -10.28 37.52 -19.12
CA GLY A 173 -11.30 37.47 -20.17
C GLY A 173 -12.55 36.65 -19.84
N GLN A 174 -13.57 36.76 -20.69
CA GLN A 174 -14.73 35.88 -20.65
C GLN A 174 -14.36 34.54 -21.27
N LEU A 175 -14.72 33.43 -20.60
CA LEU A 175 -14.63 32.11 -21.20
C LEU A 175 -15.98 31.77 -21.86
N THR A 176 -15.91 31.45 -23.14
CA THR A 176 -17.06 31.00 -23.93
C THR A 176 -16.62 29.85 -24.83
N GLY A 177 -17.49 28.85 -24.98
CA GLY A 177 -17.24 27.66 -25.81
C GLY A 177 -16.57 26.51 -25.07
N PRO A 178 -16.10 25.48 -25.80
CA PRO A 178 -15.59 24.25 -25.22
C PRO A 178 -14.29 24.48 -24.47
N GLN A 179 -14.25 24.07 -23.19
CA GLN A 179 -13.04 24.11 -22.35
C GLN A 179 -12.72 22.69 -21.87
N THR A 180 -11.45 22.30 -21.90
CA THR A 180 -11.01 21.07 -21.26
C THR A 180 -10.82 21.34 -19.77
N VAL A 181 -11.54 20.62 -18.92
CA VAL A 181 -11.50 20.76 -17.47
C VAL A 181 -11.06 19.44 -16.86
N MET A 182 -10.00 19.49 -16.07
CA MET A 182 -9.57 18.40 -15.19
C MET A 182 -10.12 18.65 -13.79
N VAL A 183 -10.84 17.68 -13.24
CA VAL A 183 -11.43 17.73 -11.90
C VAL A 183 -10.78 16.65 -11.03
N ASP A 184 -10.39 17.05 -9.84
CA ASP A 184 -9.87 16.21 -8.76
C ASP A 184 -10.91 16.19 -7.63
N PHE A 185 -11.43 15.01 -7.31
CA PHE A 185 -12.55 14.83 -6.38
C PHE A 185 -12.51 13.44 -5.74
N TYR A 186 -13.45 13.19 -4.83
CA TYR A 186 -13.59 11.90 -4.16
C TYR A 186 -14.88 11.20 -4.59
N VAL A 187 -14.81 9.90 -4.81
CA VAL A 187 -15.99 9.03 -4.94
C VAL A 187 -16.24 8.29 -3.64
N SER A 188 -17.50 8.07 -3.32
CA SER A 188 -17.90 7.21 -2.21
C SER A 188 -18.02 5.77 -2.72
N VAL A 189 -17.23 4.87 -2.14
CA VAL A 189 -17.21 3.44 -2.46
C VAL A 189 -17.71 2.68 -1.24
N SER A 190 -18.76 1.88 -1.42
CA SER A 190 -19.37 1.10 -0.33
C SER A 190 -18.82 -0.33 -0.21
N THR A 191 -18.13 -0.85 -1.24
CA THR A 191 -17.61 -2.22 -1.27
C THR A 191 -16.32 -2.32 -2.07
N GLY A 192 -15.39 -3.19 -1.63
CA GLY A 192 -14.18 -3.51 -2.41
C GLY A 192 -13.06 -2.48 -2.33
N ALA A 193 -13.19 -1.47 -1.45
CA ALA A 193 -12.11 -0.57 -1.07
C ALA A 193 -11.69 -0.87 0.38
N VAL A 194 -10.38 -0.79 0.63
CA VAL A 194 -9.80 -1.04 1.94
C VAL A 194 -8.91 0.15 2.29
N GLU A 195 -9.10 0.71 3.47
CA GLU A 195 -8.26 1.78 4.03
C GLU A 195 -7.28 1.17 5.02
N MET A 196 -6.05 1.68 4.97
CA MET A 196 -4.98 1.24 5.86
C MET A 196 -4.53 2.42 6.71
N THR A 197 -4.64 2.28 8.03
CA THR A 197 -4.23 3.32 8.98
C THR A 197 -3.05 2.81 9.81
N ILE A 198 -1.89 3.47 9.63
CA ILE A 198 -0.68 3.21 10.43
C ILE A 198 -0.76 4.09 11.68
N GLU A 199 -1.09 3.48 12.81
CA GLU A 199 -1.13 4.14 14.11
C GLU A 199 0.11 3.76 14.93
N PRO A 200 0.68 4.67 15.76
CA PRO A 200 1.89 4.38 16.52
C PRO A 200 1.77 3.23 17.54
N ASP A 201 0.55 2.86 17.89
CA ASP A 201 0.23 1.76 18.81
C ASP A 201 0.04 0.41 18.11
N LYS A 202 0.03 0.38 16.77
CA LYS A 202 -0.11 -0.86 15.99
C LYS A 202 1.22 -1.28 15.40
N PHE A 203 1.76 -2.37 15.96
CA PHE A 203 2.98 -3.01 15.50
C PHE A 203 2.64 -4.32 14.78
N GLY A 204 3.49 -4.71 13.82
CA GLY A 204 3.43 -6.04 13.21
C GLY A 204 3.50 -7.12 14.30
N GLY A 205 2.51 -8.01 14.32
CA GLY A 205 2.43 -9.09 15.29
C GLY A 205 3.59 -10.10 15.18
N PHE A 206 3.76 -10.94 16.20
CA PHE A 206 4.69 -12.06 16.15
C PHE A 206 4.01 -13.28 15.53
N TYR A 207 4.54 -13.74 14.41
CA TYR A 207 4.06 -14.93 13.70
C TYR A 207 5.09 -16.06 13.75
N TYR A 208 4.59 -17.28 13.66
CA TYR A 208 5.42 -18.45 13.37
C TYR A 208 5.53 -18.60 11.86
N LEU A 209 6.75 -18.70 11.33
CA LEU A 209 6.98 -18.93 9.91
C LEU A 209 7.23 -20.43 9.69
N GLU A 210 6.40 -21.03 8.86
CA GLU A 210 6.57 -22.40 8.37
C GLU A 210 6.83 -22.35 6.88
N ALA A 211 7.85 -23.07 6.42
CA ALA A 211 8.26 -23.07 5.02
C ALA A 211 9.05 -24.34 4.68
N SER A 212 8.96 -24.77 3.43
CA SER A 212 9.71 -25.90 2.90
C SER A 212 10.97 -25.42 2.20
N THR A 213 12.12 -26.03 2.47
CA THR A 213 13.38 -25.70 1.79
C THR A 213 13.81 -26.88 0.94
N LEU A 214 14.00 -26.66 -0.37
CA LEU A 214 14.51 -27.68 -1.27
C LEU A 214 16.04 -27.66 -1.29
N PHE A 215 16.64 -28.82 -1.04
CA PHE A 215 18.10 -29.00 -1.06
C PHE A 215 18.50 -29.76 -2.33
N ARG A 216 19.52 -29.27 -3.05
CA ARG A 216 20.09 -29.95 -4.21
C ARG A 216 21.42 -30.59 -3.86
N ARG A 217 21.61 -31.86 -4.23
CA ARG A 217 22.89 -32.54 -4.03
C ARG A 217 23.93 -32.10 -5.07
N GLN A 218 25.17 -31.94 -4.63
CA GLN A 218 26.27 -31.59 -5.53
C GLN A 218 26.66 -32.73 -6.48
N ASP A 219 26.50 -33.98 -6.05
CA ASP A 219 27.02 -35.17 -6.73
C ASP A 219 26.23 -35.56 -7.98
N ASN A 220 24.91 -35.42 -7.95
CA ASN A 220 24.03 -35.81 -9.05
C ASN A 220 23.10 -34.67 -9.53
N GLY A 221 23.16 -33.50 -8.90
CA GLY A 221 22.30 -32.36 -9.24
C GLY A 221 20.81 -32.60 -9.00
N GLN A 222 20.44 -33.70 -8.34
CA GLN A 222 19.06 -34.02 -8.03
C GLN A 222 18.64 -33.33 -6.72
N ASP A 223 17.38 -32.92 -6.68
CA ASP A 223 16.77 -32.38 -5.49
C ASP A 223 16.52 -33.50 -4.48
N MET A 224 16.75 -33.21 -3.20
CA MET A 224 16.43 -34.11 -2.11
C MET A 224 14.94 -34.00 -1.85
N ALA A 225 14.23 -35.10 -2.11
CA ALA A 225 12.85 -35.30 -1.67
C ALA A 225 12.78 -35.45 -0.15
#